data_AF-T1CSU7-F1
#
_entry.id   AF-T1CSU7-F1
#
_cell.length_a   1.000
_cell.length_b   1.000
_cell.length_c   1.000
_cell.angle_alpha   90.00
_cell.angle_beta   90.00
_cell.angle_gamma   90.00
#
_symmetry.space_group_name_H-M   'P 1'
#
loop_
_entity.id
_entity.type
_entity.pdbx_description
1 polymer ?
#
loop_
_entity_poly.entity_id
_entity_poly.type
_entity_poly.pdbx_seq_one_letter_code
_entity_poly.pdbx_strand_id
1 'polypeptide(L)'
;TSHMSTISHLRRVTSPLTRSQPHFEARDLHPTQWGRLCPNETPEGQNCGLVKNYALCVDVSEGADEEEVALILRDLNTREIGPEVFRESAAPKGKRAARVYVNGNLIGLHSNPIELVREIRERRRAGTLSPTLGEKTYEINVRYDEAMNEVIVHSDSGRLRRPLVFVQNATPKVSRSDLEELTTGTRTYSDLIRAGAVEWMDAEEEEDALIAVEASVPPDRCPTCEHALSRSDVKWLAAGGKGQGATVECGHCHATFETPTLLDPRHTHLEIDPNLMLGVTTGLIPYPEHNSAPRNTMGSAMAKQALGVESVNYRRRPDTRGHLL
;
A
#
# COMPACT_ATOMS: atom_id res chain seq x y z
N THR A 1 -12.75 3.77 -27.01
CA THR A 1 -13.41 5.09 -27.05
C THR A 1 -12.44 6.19 -26.67
N SER A 2 -11.68 6.04 -25.59
CA SER A 2 -10.61 6.98 -25.22
C SER A 2 -9.42 6.23 -24.61
N HIS A 3 -8.25 6.88 -24.57
CA HIS A 3 -7.05 6.34 -23.94
C HIS A 3 -7.28 5.98 -22.46
N MET A 4 -8.03 6.82 -21.74
CA MET A 4 -8.38 6.60 -20.33
C MET A 4 -9.29 5.39 -20.12
N SER A 5 -10.22 5.15 -21.04
CA SER A 5 -11.05 3.94 -21.02
C SER A 5 -10.20 2.67 -21.15
N THR A 6 -9.17 2.68 -22.00
CA THR A 6 -8.23 1.56 -22.16
C THR A 6 -7.44 1.30 -20.89
N ILE A 7 -6.85 2.35 -20.27
CA ILE A 7 -6.09 2.18 -19.04
C ILE A 7 -6.99 1.69 -17.89
N SER A 8 -8.18 2.26 -17.73
CA SER A 8 -9.16 1.78 -16.76
C SER A 8 -9.52 0.30 -16.99
N HIS A 9 -9.70 -0.11 -18.25
CA HIS A 9 -10.03 -1.51 -18.56
C HIS A 9 -8.90 -2.49 -18.17
N LEU A 10 -7.63 -2.09 -18.33
CA LEU A 10 -6.48 -2.92 -17.93
C LEU A 10 -6.38 -3.09 -16.41
N ARG A 11 -6.97 -2.18 -15.63
CA ARG A 11 -6.92 -2.18 -14.16
C ARG A 11 -8.18 -2.74 -13.50
N ARG A 12 -9.06 -3.38 -14.28
CA ARG A 12 -10.34 -3.88 -13.82
C ARG A 12 -10.18 -5.21 -13.08
N VAL A 13 -10.79 -5.30 -11.90
CA VAL A 13 -10.97 -6.52 -11.12
C VAL A 13 -12.43 -6.94 -11.20
N THR A 14 -12.69 -8.19 -11.58
CA THR A 14 -14.05 -8.73 -11.72
C THR A 14 -14.25 -9.88 -10.75
N SER A 15 -15.24 -9.75 -9.87
CA SER A 15 -15.68 -10.84 -9.01
C SER A 15 -16.38 -11.94 -9.83
N PRO A 16 -16.12 -13.23 -9.56
CA PRO A 16 -16.79 -14.34 -10.22
C PRO A 16 -18.24 -14.55 -9.74
N LEU A 17 -18.70 -13.79 -8.74
CA LEU A 17 -20.03 -13.92 -8.16
C LEU A 17 -21.14 -13.59 -9.16
N THR A 18 -22.28 -14.25 -8.98
CA THR A 18 -23.46 -14.08 -9.84
C THR A 18 -24.07 -12.67 -9.68
N ARG A 19 -24.26 -11.98 -10.79
CA ARG A 19 -24.79 -10.60 -10.81
C ARG A 19 -26.27 -10.50 -10.42
N SER A 20 -27.01 -11.60 -10.59
CA SER A 20 -28.45 -11.69 -10.31
C SER A 20 -28.75 -11.79 -8.83
N GLN A 21 -27.79 -12.25 -8.02
CA GLN A 21 -27.98 -12.38 -6.59
C GLN A 21 -27.57 -11.10 -5.85
N PRO A 22 -28.32 -10.73 -4.80
CA PRO A 22 -28.00 -9.59 -3.96
C PRO A 22 -26.90 -9.95 -2.96
N HIS A 23 -25.67 -10.04 -3.45
CA HIS A 23 -24.45 -10.26 -2.65
C HIS A 23 -24.04 -8.96 -1.92
N PHE A 24 -24.84 -8.46 -0.97
CA PHE A 24 -24.61 -7.15 -0.35
C PHE A 24 -23.21 -7.02 0.26
N GLU A 25 -22.78 -7.97 1.09
CA GLU A 25 -21.47 -7.95 1.76
C GLU A 25 -20.29 -7.90 0.78
N ALA A 26 -20.39 -8.59 -0.35
CA ALA A 26 -19.34 -8.60 -1.36
C ALA A 26 -19.34 -7.32 -2.22
N ARG A 27 -20.50 -6.65 -2.34
CA ARG A 27 -20.66 -5.43 -3.14
C ARG A 27 -20.26 -4.18 -2.37
N ASP A 28 -20.45 -4.20 -1.05
CA ASP A 28 -20.14 -3.06 -0.19
C ASP A 28 -18.63 -2.74 -0.19
N LEU A 29 -18.34 -1.47 0.07
CA LEU A 29 -16.97 -1.00 0.22
C LEU A 29 -16.46 -1.46 1.59
N HIS A 30 -15.41 -2.27 1.58
CA HIS A 30 -14.81 -2.80 2.80
C HIS A 30 -13.53 -2.00 3.12
N PRO A 31 -13.23 -1.68 4.40
CA PRO A 31 -12.05 -0.90 4.78
C PRO A 31 -10.72 -1.47 4.27
N THR A 32 -10.58 -2.79 4.19
CA THR A 32 -9.37 -3.45 3.65
C THR A 32 -9.07 -3.13 2.17
N GLN A 33 -10.02 -2.53 1.45
CA GLN A 33 -9.85 -2.10 0.07
C GLN A 33 -9.08 -0.79 -0.05
N TRP A 34 -8.89 -0.06 1.05
CA TRP A 34 -8.18 1.22 1.08
C TRP A 34 -6.79 1.11 0.46
N GLY A 35 -6.47 2.03 -0.45
CA GLY A 35 -5.18 2.07 -1.15
C GLY A 35 -4.92 0.93 -2.14
N ARG A 36 -5.84 -0.03 -2.31
CA ARG A 36 -5.71 -1.18 -3.23
C ARG A 36 -6.72 -1.13 -4.36
N LEU A 37 -7.98 -0.81 -4.03
CA LEU A 37 -9.08 -0.67 -4.98
C LEU A 37 -9.68 0.73 -4.85
N CYS A 38 -10.06 1.30 -5.99
CA CYS A 38 -10.73 2.58 -6.01
C CYS A 38 -12.12 2.48 -5.35
N PRO A 39 -12.46 3.39 -4.42
CA PRO A 39 -13.77 3.38 -3.76
C PRO A 39 -14.92 3.81 -4.68
N ASN A 40 -14.65 4.61 -5.72
CA ASN A 40 -15.68 5.19 -6.59
C ASN A 40 -15.73 4.59 -7.99
N GLU A 41 -14.68 3.92 -8.47
CA GLU A 41 -14.60 3.43 -9.84
C GLU A 41 -15.26 2.05 -10.00
N THR A 42 -16.60 2.04 -9.93
CA THR A 42 -17.45 0.86 -10.14
C THR A 42 -18.58 1.19 -11.12
N PRO A 43 -19.01 0.25 -12.01
CA PRO A 43 -20.18 0.46 -12.84
C PRO A 43 -21.46 0.59 -12.02
N GLU A 44 -22.44 1.29 -12.57
CA GLU A 44 -23.80 1.36 -12.02
C GLU A 44 -24.60 0.07 -12.27
N GLY A 45 -25.67 -0.14 -11.49
CA GLY A 45 -26.61 -1.25 -11.66
C GLY A 45 -26.07 -2.60 -11.16
N GLN A 46 -26.33 -3.68 -11.91
CA GLN A 46 -26.08 -5.06 -11.45
C GLN A 46 -24.60 -5.39 -11.21
N ASN A 47 -23.67 -4.65 -11.81
CA ASN A 47 -22.23 -4.86 -11.64
C ASN A 47 -21.64 -4.03 -10.50
N CYS A 48 -22.45 -3.18 -9.84
CA CYS A 48 -21.99 -2.34 -8.74
C CYS A 48 -21.38 -3.19 -7.63
N GLY A 49 -20.14 -2.86 -7.26
CA GLY A 49 -19.37 -3.57 -6.24
C GLY A 49 -18.80 -4.93 -6.69
N LEU A 50 -19.22 -5.50 -7.81
CA LEU A 50 -18.65 -6.75 -8.36
C LEU A 50 -17.52 -6.48 -9.35
N VAL A 51 -17.58 -5.33 -10.03
CA VAL A 51 -16.53 -4.86 -10.92
C VAL A 51 -15.89 -3.64 -10.28
N LYS A 52 -14.64 -3.79 -9.84
CA LYS A 52 -13.85 -2.73 -9.22
C LYS A 52 -12.63 -2.43 -10.09
N ASN A 53 -11.92 -1.36 -9.79
CA ASN A 53 -10.67 -1.02 -10.45
C ASN A 53 -9.60 -0.80 -9.41
N TYR A 54 -8.35 -1.10 -9.75
CA TYR A 54 -7.21 -0.83 -8.88
C TYR A 54 -7.08 0.67 -8.54
N ALA A 55 -6.59 0.94 -7.34
CA ALA A 55 -6.10 2.25 -6.92
C ALA A 55 -4.87 2.67 -7.76
N LEU A 56 -4.45 3.93 -7.73
CA LEU A 56 -3.41 4.46 -8.61
C LEU A 56 -2.08 3.73 -8.43
N CYS A 57 -1.65 3.53 -7.18
CA CYS A 57 -0.43 2.82 -6.81
C CYS A 57 -0.78 1.51 -6.11
N VAL A 58 -0.83 0.43 -6.89
CA VAL A 58 -0.99 -0.93 -6.37
C VAL A 58 0.01 -1.83 -7.09
N ASP A 59 0.48 -2.84 -6.39
CA ASP A 59 1.25 -3.92 -6.96
C ASP A 59 0.55 -5.27 -6.70
N VAL A 60 0.60 -6.17 -7.68
CA VAL A 60 0.03 -7.51 -7.60
C VAL A 60 1.18 -8.49 -7.41
N SER A 61 1.19 -9.22 -6.29
CA SER A 61 2.29 -10.13 -5.98
C SER A 61 2.50 -11.19 -7.06
N GLU A 62 3.78 -11.42 -7.42
CA GLU A 62 4.19 -12.53 -8.29
C GLU A 62 4.40 -13.83 -7.49
N GLY A 63 4.61 -13.68 -6.18
CA GLY A 63 4.89 -14.78 -5.26
C GLY A 63 6.38 -15.12 -5.16
N ALA A 64 6.71 -15.79 -4.06
CA ALA A 64 8.03 -16.34 -3.75
C ALA A 64 7.88 -17.84 -3.47
N ASP A 65 8.96 -18.60 -3.63
CA ASP A 65 8.93 -20.05 -3.42
C ASP A 65 8.69 -20.39 -1.94
N GLU A 66 7.68 -21.22 -1.67
CA GLU A 66 7.28 -21.57 -0.31
C GLU A 66 8.36 -22.39 0.41
N GLU A 67 9.08 -23.23 -0.33
CA GLU A 67 10.18 -24.02 0.24
C GLU A 67 11.32 -23.13 0.74
N GLU A 68 11.67 -22.08 -0.01
CA GLU A 68 12.67 -21.10 0.40
C GLU A 68 12.22 -20.32 1.64
N VAL A 69 10.95 -19.92 1.71
CA VAL A 69 10.38 -19.26 2.90
C VAL A 69 10.42 -20.19 4.11
N ALA A 70 10.12 -21.47 3.94
CA ALA A 70 10.20 -22.46 5.01
C ALA A 70 11.65 -22.66 5.50
N LEU A 71 12.65 -22.65 4.60
CA LEU A 71 14.06 -22.72 4.97
C LEU A 71 14.49 -21.51 5.81
N ILE A 72 14.08 -20.29 5.41
CA ILE A 72 14.35 -19.06 6.17
C ILE A 72 13.77 -19.17 7.59
N LEU A 73 12.55 -19.70 7.72
CA LEU A 73 11.92 -19.87 9.03
C LEU A 73 12.65 -20.89 9.91
N ARG A 74 13.18 -21.97 9.32
CA ARG A 74 14.01 -22.95 10.03
C ARG A 74 15.32 -22.34 10.52
N ASP A 75 15.98 -21.54 9.66
CA ASP A 75 17.19 -20.79 10.02
C ASP A 75 16.95 -19.77 11.13
N LEU A 76 15.72 -19.24 11.21
CA LEU A 76 15.26 -18.35 12.27
C LEU A 76 14.77 -19.09 13.53
N ASN A 77 15.15 -20.36 13.71
CA ASN A 77 14.81 -21.20 14.87
C ASN A 77 13.33 -21.56 15.02
N THR A 78 12.57 -21.59 13.93
CA THR A 78 11.22 -22.18 13.95
C THR A 78 11.33 -23.68 14.10
N ARG A 79 10.77 -24.22 15.20
CA ARG A 79 10.81 -25.65 15.50
C ARG A 79 9.81 -26.40 14.62
N GLU A 80 10.28 -27.45 13.96
CA GLU A 80 9.43 -28.28 13.11
C GLU A 80 8.31 -28.99 13.89
N ILE A 81 7.26 -29.40 13.17
CA ILE A 81 6.13 -30.13 13.74
C ILE A 81 6.57 -31.51 14.22
N GLY A 82 6.67 -31.67 15.54
CA GLY A 82 6.85 -32.96 16.21
C GLY A 82 5.67 -33.32 17.12
N PRO A 83 5.61 -34.55 17.65
CA PRO A 83 4.56 -34.96 18.61
C PRO A 83 4.53 -34.10 19.89
N GLU A 84 5.62 -33.41 20.19
CA GLU A 84 5.77 -32.51 21.35
C GLU A 84 5.08 -31.14 21.14
N VAL A 85 4.96 -30.69 19.88
CA VAL A 85 4.29 -29.43 19.48
C VAL A 85 2.82 -29.38 19.89
N PHE A 86 2.13 -30.53 19.82
CA PHE A 86 0.73 -30.65 20.24
C PHE A 86 0.57 -30.54 21.76
N ARG A 87 1.58 -30.94 22.55
CA ARG A 87 1.55 -30.80 24.01
C ARG A 87 1.84 -29.36 24.44
N GLU A 88 2.79 -28.68 23.79
CA GLU A 88 3.12 -27.28 24.07
C GLU A 88 2.03 -26.31 23.58
N SER A 89 1.30 -26.65 22.51
CA SER A 89 0.12 -25.89 22.06
C SER A 89 -1.04 -25.88 23.07
N ALA A 90 -1.02 -26.79 24.06
CA ALA A 90 -1.96 -26.83 25.19
C ALA A 90 -1.42 -26.11 26.44
N ALA A 91 -0.22 -25.52 26.39
CA ALA A 91 0.37 -24.79 27.51
C ALA A 91 -0.40 -23.49 27.82
N PRO A 92 -0.40 -23.03 29.10
CA PRO A 92 -1.07 -21.79 29.50
C PRO A 92 -0.57 -20.56 28.71
N LYS A 93 -1.47 -19.57 28.52
CA LYS A 93 -1.33 -18.37 27.67
C LYS A 93 -0.02 -17.54 27.80
N GLY A 94 0.83 -17.78 28.81
CA GLY A 94 2.11 -17.07 29.00
C GLY A 94 3.38 -17.83 28.63
N LYS A 95 3.31 -19.12 28.28
CA LYS A 95 4.47 -19.95 27.88
C LYS A 95 4.26 -20.73 26.58
N ARG A 96 3.16 -20.45 25.87
CA ARG A 96 2.80 -21.13 24.64
C ARG A 96 3.59 -20.55 23.48
N ALA A 97 4.41 -21.36 22.84
CA ALA A 97 5.06 -20.99 21.59
C ALA A 97 4.00 -20.67 20.52
N ALA A 98 4.27 -19.66 19.70
CA ALA A 98 3.39 -19.22 18.63
C ALA A 98 3.43 -20.22 17.49
N ARG A 99 2.28 -20.45 16.84
CA ARG A 99 2.20 -21.29 15.63
C ARG A 99 2.61 -20.45 14.43
N VAL A 100 3.48 -20.99 13.57
CA VAL A 100 3.96 -20.29 12.38
C VAL A 100 3.35 -20.94 11.15
N TYR A 101 2.61 -20.14 10.38
CA TYR A 101 1.95 -20.54 9.16
C TYR A 101 2.61 -19.88 7.94
N VAL A 102 2.78 -20.62 6.86
CA VAL A 102 3.16 -20.10 5.54
C VAL A 102 2.07 -20.47 4.56
N ASN A 103 1.43 -19.48 3.91
CA ASN A 103 0.34 -19.71 2.95
C ASN A 103 -0.79 -20.62 3.50
N GLY A 104 -1.02 -20.61 4.82
CA GLY A 104 -2.00 -21.46 5.52
C GLY A 104 -1.47 -22.83 5.98
N ASN A 105 -0.29 -23.25 5.54
CA ASN A 105 0.36 -24.46 6.03
C ASN A 105 1.07 -24.22 7.36
N LEU A 106 0.80 -25.04 8.38
CA LEU A 106 1.54 -24.99 9.63
C LEU A 106 2.96 -25.50 9.36
N ILE A 107 3.97 -24.67 9.58
CA ILE A 107 5.39 -25.05 9.44
C ILE A 107 5.99 -25.47 10.78
N GLY A 108 5.60 -24.81 11.86
CA GLY A 108 6.20 -25.07 13.16
C GLY A 108 5.76 -24.16 14.30
N LEU A 109 6.53 -24.20 15.38
CA LEU A 109 6.36 -23.34 16.56
C LEU A 109 7.57 -22.42 16.76
N HIS A 110 7.33 -21.19 17.19
CA HIS A 110 8.38 -20.26 17.57
C HIS A 110 8.16 -19.73 19.00
N SER A 111 9.21 -19.69 19.81
CA SER A 111 9.12 -19.30 21.23
C SER A 111 8.90 -17.80 21.41
N ASN A 112 9.41 -16.97 20.50
CA ASN A 112 9.28 -15.51 20.55
C ASN A 112 8.76 -14.96 19.21
N PRO A 113 7.44 -14.88 19.00
CA PRO A 113 6.87 -14.47 17.72
C PRO A 113 7.18 -13.01 17.35
N ILE A 114 7.24 -12.11 18.33
CA ILE A 114 7.50 -10.68 18.10
C ILE A 114 8.89 -10.49 17.52
N GLU A 115 9.89 -11.18 18.09
CA GLU A 115 11.25 -11.15 17.58
C GLU A 115 11.36 -11.76 16.18
N LEU A 116 10.65 -12.87 15.92
CA LEU A 116 10.63 -13.51 14.60
C LEU A 116 10.11 -12.55 13.53
N VAL A 117 8.97 -11.89 13.77
CA VAL A 117 8.39 -10.93 12.82
C VAL A 117 9.31 -9.72 12.63
N ARG A 118 9.90 -9.20 13.71
CA ARG A 118 10.87 -8.10 13.63
C ARG A 118 12.06 -8.47 12.76
N GLU A 119 12.68 -9.62 13.03
CA GLU A 119 13.86 -10.12 12.31
C GLU A 119 13.56 -10.33 10.82
N ILE A 120 12.40 -10.93 10.48
CA ILE A 120 11.98 -11.11 9.08
C ILE A 120 11.83 -9.75 8.39
N ARG A 121 11.14 -8.79 9.02
CA ARG A 121 10.95 -7.44 8.47
C ARG A 121 12.28 -6.70 8.32
N GLU A 122 13.19 -6.81 9.29
CA GLU A 122 14.51 -6.17 9.23
C GLU A 122 15.39 -6.77 8.13
N ARG A 123 15.43 -8.11 8.00
CA ARG A 123 16.14 -8.77 6.90
C ARG A 123 15.52 -8.48 5.54
N ARG A 124 14.19 -8.35 5.46
CA ARG A 124 13.47 -7.92 4.24
C ARG A 124 13.94 -6.53 3.79
N ARG A 125 14.01 -5.58 4.72
CA ARG A 125 14.50 -4.21 4.48
C ARG A 125 15.98 -4.15 4.09
N ALA A 126 16.79 -5.03 4.67
CA ALA A 126 18.22 -5.10 4.35
C ALA A 126 18.52 -5.86 3.05
N GLY A 127 17.53 -6.55 2.46
CA GLY A 127 17.73 -7.43 1.31
C GLY A 127 18.52 -8.70 1.64
N THR A 128 18.62 -9.08 2.92
CA THR A 128 19.41 -10.24 3.39
C THR A 128 18.52 -11.41 3.84
N LEU A 129 17.22 -11.35 3.54
CA LEU A 129 16.25 -12.35 4.01
C LEU A 129 16.51 -13.73 3.40
N SER A 130 16.84 -13.79 2.11
CA SER A 130 17.28 -15.03 1.45
C SER A 130 18.36 -14.73 0.42
N PRO A 131 19.41 -15.57 0.34
CA PRO A 131 20.45 -15.44 -0.66
C PRO A 131 19.98 -15.83 -2.07
N THR A 132 18.88 -16.58 -2.20
CA THR A 132 18.36 -17.09 -3.47
C THR A 132 17.20 -16.26 -4.02
N LEU A 133 16.32 -15.74 -3.14
CA LEU A 133 15.20 -14.90 -3.55
C LEU A 133 15.64 -13.54 -4.10
N GLY A 134 16.82 -13.07 -3.72
CA GLY A 134 17.39 -11.82 -4.19
C GLY A 134 16.42 -10.66 -4.05
N GLU A 135 16.01 -10.07 -5.17
CA GLU A 135 15.04 -8.96 -5.17
C GLU A 135 13.63 -9.39 -4.74
N LYS A 136 13.23 -10.65 -4.88
CA LYS A 136 11.86 -11.11 -4.56
C LYS A 136 11.54 -11.15 -3.07
N THR A 137 12.45 -10.77 -2.17
CA THR A 137 12.19 -10.76 -0.73
C THR A 137 11.09 -9.78 -0.32
N TYR A 138 10.82 -8.73 -1.11
CA TYR A 138 9.69 -7.83 -0.88
C TYR A 138 8.32 -8.46 -1.20
N GLU A 139 8.29 -9.65 -1.83
CA GLU A 139 7.08 -10.47 -2.02
C GLU A 139 6.57 -11.07 -0.71
N ILE A 140 7.41 -11.18 0.32
CA ILE A 140 7.02 -11.82 1.57
C ILE A 140 6.40 -10.79 2.50
N ASN A 141 5.16 -11.03 2.92
CA ASN A 141 4.47 -10.25 3.94
C ASN A 141 4.30 -11.10 5.21
N VAL A 142 4.42 -10.46 6.38
CA VAL A 142 4.40 -11.17 7.66
C VAL A 142 3.62 -10.39 8.71
N ARG A 143 2.82 -11.11 9.50
CA ARG A 143 2.01 -10.58 10.60
C ARG A 143 2.14 -11.48 11.82
N TYR A 144 2.10 -10.89 13.01
CA TYR A 144 1.80 -11.60 14.24
C TYR A 144 0.39 -11.27 14.72
N ASP A 145 -0.44 -12.30 14.90
CA ASP A 145 -1.74 -12.18 15.55
C ASP A 145 -1.60 -12.48 17.05
N GLU A 146 -1.68 -11.43 17.87
CA GLU A 146 -1.61 -11.53 19.33
C GLU A 146 -2.80 -12.29 19.94
N ALA A 147 -3.99 -12.22 19.33
CA ALA A 147 -5.20 -12.83 19.86
C ALA A 147 -5.17 -14.36 19.71
N MET A 148 -4.71 -14.85 18.56
CA MET A 148 -4.58 -16.29 18.28
C MET A 148 -3.21 -16.87 18.66
N ASN A 149 -2.22 -16.00 18.91
CA ASN A 149 -0.81 -16.36 19.11
C ASN A 149 -0.29 -17.16 17.90
N GLU A 150 -0.40 -16.55 16.72
CA GLU A 150 -0.04 -17.13 15.41
C GLU A 150 0.80 -16.12 14.62
N VAL A 151 1.87 -16.60 13.99
CA VAL A 151 2.65 -15.84 13.01
C VAL A 151 2.21 -16.33 11.64
N ILE A 152 1.75 -15.40 10.80
CA ILE A 152 1.23 -15.70 9.48
C ILE A 152 2.18 -15.06 8.46
N VAL A 153 2.72 -15.89 7.57
CA VAL A 153 3.62 -15.48 6.50
C VAL A 153 2.94 -15.76 5.17
N HIS A 154 2.87 -14.75 4.32
CA HIS A 154 2.32 -14.83 2.97
C HIS A 154 3.43 -14.64 1.93
N SER A 155 3.48 -15.59 1.00
CA SER A 155 4.41 -15.61 -0.14
C SER A 155 3.71 -15.97 -1.46
N ASP A 156 2.39 -16.12 -1.44
CA ASP A 156 1.55 -16.43 -2.58
C ASP A 156 1.43 -15.27 -3.59
N SER A 157 1.07 -15.61 -4.82
CA SER A 157 0.84 -14.67 -5.91
C SER A 157 -0.61 -14.17 -5.92
N GLY A 158 -0.85 -13.00 -6.49
CA GLY A 158 -2.19 -12.41 -6.63
C GLY A 158 -2.66 -11.54 -5.45
N ARG A 159 -1.81 -11.31 -4.43
CA ARG A 159 -2.10 -10.38 -3.33
C ARG A 159 -1.98 -8.94 -3.82
N LEU A 160 -2.90 -8.09 -3.39
CA LEU A 160 -2.86 -6.66 -3.67
C LEU A 160 -2.11 -5.93 -2.57
N ARG A 161 -1.03 -5.25 -2.96
CA ARG A 161 -0.13 -4.54 -2.06
C ARG A 161 -0.10 -3.05 -2.39
N ARG A 162 0.02 -2.23 -1.37
CA ARG A 162 0.16 -0.77 -1.50
C ARG A 162 1.52 -0.32 -0.98
N PRO A 163 2.16 0.68 -1.59
CA PRO A 163 3.46 1.15 -1.15
C PRO A 163 3.30 2.14 0.00
N LEU A 164 4.08 1.96 1.06
CA LEU A 164 4.10 2.85 2.22
C LEU A 164 5.52 3.24 2.59
N VAL A 165 5.70 4.46 3.10
CA VAL A 165 7.00 4.91 3.62
C VAL A 165 7.19 4.32 5.01
N PHE A 166 8.32 3.65 5.23
CA PHE A 166 8.66 3.11 6.54
C PHE A 166 9.02 4.24 7.50
N VAL A 167 8.46 4.20 8.71
CA VAL A 167 8.70 5.17 9.78
C VAL A 167 9.33 4.47 10.96
N GLN A 168 10.44 5.02 11.46
CA GLN A 168 11.11 4.53 12.64
C GLN A 168 11.27 5.67 13.64
N ASN A 169 10.75 5.49 14.86
CA ASN A 169 10.84 6.49 15.94
C ASN A 169 10.33 7.88 15.52
N ALA A 170 9.13 7.95 14.91
CA ALA A 170 8.53 9.18 14.37
C ALA A 170 9.31 9.86 13.22
N THR A 171 10.31 9.20 12.65
CA THR A 171 11.10 9.72 11.52
C THR A 171 10.88 8.82 10.30
N PRO A 172 10.37 9.35 9.17
CA PRO A 172 10.31 8.60 7.92
C PRO A 172 11.72 8.31 7.41
N LYS A 173 11.93 7.12 6.84
CA LYS A 173 13.25 6.73 6.31
C LYS A 173 13.60 7.40 4.99
N VAL A 174 12.61 7.88 4.24
CA VAL A 174 12.84 8.67 3.03
C VAL A 174 13.34 10.05 3.43
N SER A 175 14.59 10.34 3.07
CA SER A 175 15.27 11.59 3.34
C SER A 175 15.16 12.56 2.17
N ARG A 176 15.51 13.84 2.41
CA ARG A 176 15.53 14.85 1.36
C ARG A 176 16.56 14.53 0.25
N SER A 177 17.72 13.99 0.61
CA SER A 177 18.71 13.57 -0.39
C SER A 177 18.16 12.49 -1.31
N ASP A 178 17.35 11.56 -0.78
CA ASP A 178 16.70 10.54 -1.60
C ASP A 178 15.75 11.19 -2.63
N LEU A 179 14.99 12.22 -2.23
CA LEU A 179 14.08 12.95 -3.12
C LEU A 179 14.84 13.74 -4.21
N GLU A 180 15.97 14.35 -3.84
CA GLU A 180 16.84 15.06 -4.79
C GLU A 180 17.47 14.07 -5.79
N GLU A 181 17.95 12.92 -5.32
CA GLU A 181 18.51 11.84 -6.15
C GLU A 181 17.48 11.22 -7.11
N LEU A 182 16.22 11.09 -6.66
CA LEU A 182 15.11 10.69 -7.53
C LEU A 182 14.84 11.73 -8.62
N THR A 183 14.94 13.02 -8.28
CA THR A 183 14.72 14.12 -9.23
C THR A 183 15.83 14.20 -10.27
N THR A 184 17.09 13.98 -9.88
CA THR A 184 18.23 13.92 -10.81
C THR A 184 18.31 12.61 -11.60
N GLY A 185 17.51 11.60 -11.22
CA GLY A 185 17.52 10.27 -11.83
C GLY A 185 18.75 9.43 -11.45
N THR A 186 19.51 9.86 -10.43
CA THR A 186 20.66 9.11 -9.91
C THR A 186 20.21 7.85 -9.15
N ARG A 187 19.01 7.91 -8.56
CA ARG A 187 18.37 6.81 -7.85
C ARG A 187 17.01 6.52 -8.44
N THR A 188 16.61 5.24 -8.42
CA THR A 188 15.30 4.80 -8.89
C THR A 188 14.36 4.48 -7.72
N TYR A 189 13.05 4.41 -7.98
CA TYR A 189 12.07 4.01 -6.97
C TYR A 189 12.35 2.60 -6.41
N SER A 190 12.80 1.68 -7.28
CA SER A 190 13.22 0.33 -6.87
C SER A 190 14.36 0.37 -5.85
N ASP A 191 15.27 1.35 -5.92
CA ASP A 191 16.35 1.51 -4.95
C ASP A 191 15.84 1.96 -3.56
N LEU A 192 14.69 2.63 -3.48
CA LEU A 192 14.06 2.95 -2.19
C LEU A 192 13.45 1.71 -1.53
N ILE A 193 12.88 0.82 -2.35
CA ILE A 193 12.37 -0.47 -1.87
C ILE A 193 13.53 -1.34 -1.39
N ARG A 194 14.61 -1.45 -2.18
CA ARG A 194 15.83 -2.20 -1.81
C ARG A 194 16.50 -1.66 -0.55
N ALA A 195 16.45 -0.34 -0.32
CA ALA A 195 16.98 0.28 0.89
C ALA A 195 16.05 0.14 2.10
N GLY A 196 14.87 -0.46 1.95
CA GLY A 196 13.88 -0.59 3.02
C GLY A 196 13.27 0.74 3.46
N ALA A 197 13.34 1.78 2.63
CA ALA A 197 12.72 3.08 2.90
C ALA A 197 11.22 3.08 2.55
N VAL A 198 10.85 2.27 1.56
CA VAL A 198 9.46 2.06 1.12
C VAL A 198 9.17 0.56 1.15
N GLU A 199 8.01 0.17 1.68
CA GLU A 199 7.60 -1.23 1.80
C GLU A 199 6.26 -1.47 1.10
N TRP A 200 6.13 -2.66 0.49
CA TRP A 200 4.87 -3.15 -0.06
C TRP A 200 4.05 -3.83 1.03
N MET A 201 2.88 -3.30 1.36
CA MET A 201 2.02 -3.80 2.42
C MET A 201 0.75 -4.44 1.85
N ASP A 202 0.51 -5.71 2.18
CA ASP A 202 -0.75 -6.40 1.90
C ASP A 202 -1.81 -6.11 2.98
N ALA A 203 -3.02 -6.63 2.80
CA ALA A 203 -4.13 -6.36 3.71
C ALA A 203 -3.97 -7.03 5.08
N GLU A 204 -3.24 -8.14 5.16
CA GLU A 204 -3.03 -8.86 6.42
C GLU A 204 -1.91 -8.22 7.25
N GLU A 205 -0.78 -7.88 6.65
CA GLU A 205 0.32 -7.19 7.35
C GLU A 205 -0.11 -5.79 7.86
N GLU A 206 -1.08 -5.15 7.20
CA GLU A 206 -1.67 -3.88 7.63
C GLU A 206 -2.35 -3.93 9.00
N GLU A 207 -2.89 -5.08 9.40
CA GLU A 207 -3.57 -5.23 10.70
C GLU A 207 -2.62 -5.13 11.91
N ASP A 208 -1.30 -5.27 11.68
CA ASP A 208 -0.23 -5.09 12.66
C ASP A 208 0.55 -3.77 12.45
N ALA A 209 0.01 -2.87 11.60
CA ALA A 209 0.64 -1.59 11.28
C ALA A 209 -0.18 -0.40 11.81
N LEU A 210 0.53 0.64 12.29
CA LEU A 210 -0.06 1.94 12.56
C LEU A 210 0.42 2.94 11.52
N ILE A 211 -0.45 3.24 10.56
CA ILE A 211 -0.13 4.04 9.38
C ILE A 211 -0.62 5.47 9.58
N ALA A 212 0.28 6.44 9.51
CA ALA A 212 -0.09 7.85 9.46
C ALA A 212 -0.56 8.21 8.04
N VAL A 213 -1.71 8.86 7.92
CA VAL A 213 -2.21 9.38 6.62
C VAL A 213 -1.43 10.63 6.21
N GLU A 214 -1.06 11.44 7.19
CA GLU A 214 -0.34 12.69 7.01
C GLU A 214 0.75 12.80 8.08
N ALA A 215 1.89 13.36 7.70
CA ALA A 215 3.02 13.48 8.62
C ALA A 215 2.97 14.78 9.46
N SER A 216 2.28 15.83 8.97
CA SER A 216 2.05 17.10 9.68
C SER A 216 0.83 17.81 9.11
N VAL A 217 0.25 18.72 9.90
CA VAL A 217 -0.82 19.61 9.42
C VAL A 217 -0.23 20.99 9.11
N PRO A 218 -0.02 21.36 7.84
CA PRO A 218 0.35 22.73 7.49
C PRO A 218 -0.82 23.69 7.74
N PRO A 219 -0.56 24.96 8.05
CA PRO A 219 -1.61 25.98 8.16
C PRO A 219 -2.24 26.27 6.80
N ASP A 220 -3.49 26.71 6.78
CA ASP A 220 -4.24 27.05 5.55
C ASP A 220 -3.56 28.15 4.72
N ARG A 221 -2.77 29.02 5.38
CA ARG A 221 -2.02 30.10 4.75
C ARG A 221 -0.59 30.14 5.25
N CYS A 222 0.33 30.50 4.36
CA CYS A 222 1.72 30.71 4.73
C CYS A 222 1.85 31.85 5.74
N PRO A 223 2.55 31.65 6.88
CA PRO A 223 2.77 32.72 7.87
C PRO A 223 3.54 33.93 7.34
N THR A 224 4.31 33.76 6.26
CA THR A 224 5.18 34.81 5.70
C THR A 224 4.54 35.56 4.54
N CYS A 225 3.93 34.84 3.58
CA CYS A 225 3.40 35.46 2.36
C CYS A 225 1.86 35.45 2.26
N GLU A 226 1.17 34.90 3.26
CA GLU A 226 -0.31 34.76 3.32
C GLU A 226 -0.95 34.00 2.15
N HIS A 227 -0.14 33.41 1.26
CA HIS A 227 -0.59 32.56 0.18
C HIS A 227 -1.33 31.34 0.75
N ALA A 228 -2.47 30.99 0.16
CA ALA A 228 -3.19 29.79 0.53
C ALA A 228 -2.32 28.57 0.22
N LEU A 229 -2.07 27.72 1.21
CA LEU A 229 -1.24 26.53 1.04
C LEU A 229 -2.16 25.34 0.79
N SER A 230 -2.00 24.69 -0.36
CA SER A 230 -2.48 23.32 -0.51
C SER A 230 -1.43 22.34 0.04
N ARG A 231 -1.84 21.10 0.24
CA ARG A 231 -0.95 20.01 0.70
C ARG A 231 0.27 19.83 -0.21
N SER A 232 0.07 20.03 -1.51
CA SER A 232 1.12 19.90 -2.54
C SER A 232 2.04 21.12 -2.61
N ASP A 233 1.64 22.26 -2.04
CA ASP A 233 2.42 23.50 -2.04
C ASP A 233 3.42 23.56 -0.88
N VAL A 234 3.54 22.48 -0.09
CA VAL A 234 4.39 22.43 1.09
C VAL A 234 5.47 21.36 0.88
N LYS A 235 6.73 21.77 0.90
CA LYS A 235 7.87 20.86 0.81
C LYS A 235 8.35 20.49 2.20
N TRP A 236 8.54 19.20 2.41
CA TRP A 236 9.09 18.69 3.67
C TRP A 236 10.61 18.81 3.69
N LEU A 237 11.14 19.52 4.70
CA LEU A 237 12.59 19.67 4.89
C LEU A 237 13.12 18.72 5.94
N ALA A 238 12.42 18.60 7.07
CA ALA A 238 12.78 17.68 8.14
C ALA A 238 11.51 17.20 8.86
N ALA A 239 11.43 15.89 9.06
CA ALA A 239 10.47 15.35 10.02
C ALA A 239 10.91 15.78 11.41
N GLY A 240 10.03 16.48 12.11
CA GLY A 240 10.27 16.87 13.50
C GLY A 240 10.57 15.62 14.31
N GLY A 241 11.74 15.58 14.95
CA GLY A 241 12.07 14.54 15.92
C GLY A 241 11.16 14.64 17.15
N LYS A 242 11.26 13.67 18.07
CA LYS A 242 10.42 13.58 19.30
C LYS A 242 10.15 14.95 19.95
N GLY A 243 8.94 15.47 19.77
CA GLY A 243 8.46 16.71 20.41
C GLY A 243 8.88 18.02 19.75
N GLN A 244 9.54 17.99 18.59
CA GLN A 244 9.82 19.15 17.75
C GLN A 244 8.88 19.16 16.53
N GLY A 245 8.44 20.34 16.10
CA GLY A 245 7.59 20.47 14.92
C GLY A 245 8.32 20.03 13.64
N ALA A 246 7.58 19.62 12.63
CA ALA A 246 8.12 19.36 11.31
C ALA A 246 8.52 20.70 10.68
N THR A 247 9.71 20.74 10.09
CA THR A 247 10.15 21.92 9.34
C THR A 247 9.71 21.75 7.90
N VAL A 248 8.90 22.70 7.43
CA VAL A 248 8.38 22.71 6.07
C VAL A 248 8.73 24.01 5.36
N GLU A 249 8.80 23.95 4.04
CA GLU A 249 9.06 25.09 3.16
C GLU A 249 7.82 25.38 2.31
N CYS A 250 7.45 26.66 2.24
CA CYS A 250 6.43 27.13 1.31
C CYS A 250 6.92 27.02 -0.14
N GLY A 251 6.19 26.30 -1.00
CA GLY A 251 6.49 26.18 -2.43
C GLY A 251 6.39 27.49 -3.22
N HIS A 252 5.72 28.53 -2.68
CA HIS A 252 5.56 29.83 -3.33
C HIS A 252 6.66 30.83 -2.98
N CYS A 253 6.94 31.04 -1.68
CA CYS A 253 7.89 32.05 -1.22
C CYS A 253 9.21 31.46 -0.67
N HIS A 254 9.33 30.14 -0.61
CA HIS A 254 10.47 29.41 -0.04
C HIS A 254 10.80 29.75 1.42
N ALA A 255 9.88 30.40 2.14
CA ALA A 255 10.01 30.61 3.57
C ALA A 255 9.82 29.27 4.32
N THR A 256 10.70 29.02 5.28
CA THR A 256 10.63 27.86 6.17
C THR A 256 9.86 28.21 7.43
N PHE A 257 8.95 27.33 7.84
CA PHE A 257 8.19 27.48 9.09
C PHE A 257 7.96 26.11 9.74
N GLU A 258 7.64 26.12 11.02
CA GLU A 258 7.38 24.91 11.79
C GLU A 258 5.89 24.56 11.79
N THR A 259 5.58 23.27 11.65
CA THR A 259 4.22 22.72 11.72
C THR A 259 4.14 21.61 12.78
N PRO A 260 2.97 21.40 13.39
CA PRO A 260 2.79 20.29 14.31
C PRO A 260 2.92 18.96 13.57
N THR A 261 3.81 18.10 14.05
CA THR A 261 3.99 16.73 13.56
C THR A 261 2.90 15.81 14.11
N LEU A 262 2.33 14.98 13.24
CA LEU A 262 1.34 13.95 13.61
C LEU A 262 1.99 12.58 13.88
N LEU A 263 3.28 12.44 13.57
CA LEU A 263 4.03 11.21 13.76
C LEU A 263 4.38 10.99 15.24
N ASP A 264 3.73 10.01 15.86
CA ASP A 264 4.15 9.39 17.11
C ASP A 264 5.21 8.28 16.91
N PRO A 265 6.01 7.95 17.95
CA PRO A 265 6.91 6.78 17.92
C PRO A 265 6.22 5.43 17.72
N ARG A 266 4.89 5.38 17.86
CA ARG A 266 4.06 4.18 17.63
C ARG A 266 3.77 3.94 16.15
N HIS A 267 3.86 4.98 15.31
CA HIS A 267 3.60 4.82 13.88
C HIS A 267 4.70 3.99 13.25
N THR A 268 4.29 3.00 12.47
CA THR A 268 5.20 2.11 11.75
C THR A 268 5.39 2.56 10.31
N HIS A 269 4.38 3.19 9.72
CA HIS A 269 4.38 3.61 8.32
C HIS A 269 3.69 4.96 8.12
N LEU A 270 3.93 5.55 6.96
CA LEU A 270 3.34 6.80 6.48
C LEU A 270 2.83 6.60 5.05
N GLU A 271 1.63 7.09 4.77
CA GLU A 271 1.06 7.13 3.43
C GLU A 271 1.89 8.05 2.53
N ILE A 272 2.14 7.64 1.28
CA ILE A 272 2.86 8.49 0.32
C ILE A 272 2.01 9.70 -0.06
N ASP A 273 0.77 9.45 -0.49
CA ASP A 273 -0.24 10.48 -0.74
C ASP A 273 -1.63 9.85 -0.63
N PRO A 274 -2.57 10.42 0.13
CA PRO A 274 -3.92 9.85 0.29
C PRO A 274 -4.70 9.70 -1.01
N ASN A 275 -4.43 10.53 -2.03
CA ASN A 275 -5.11 10.45 -3.33
C ASN A 275 -4.71 9.21 -4.13
N LEU A 276 -3.63 8.51 -3.76
CA LEU A 276 -3.25 7.26 -4.41
C LEU A 276 -4.29 6.15 -4.25
N MET A 277 -5.23 6.28 -3.30
CA MET A 277 -6.37 5.37 -3.16
C MET A 277 -7.35 5.42 -4.34
N LEU A 278 -7.35 6.52 -5.11
CA LEU A 278 -8.29 6.72 -6.21
C LEU A 278 -7.90 5.86 -7.42
N GLY A 279 -8.86 5.59 -8.29
CA GLY A 279 -8.63 4.93 -9.57
C GLY A 279 -8.21 5.93 -10.64
N VAL A 280 -7.78 5.42 -11.80
CA VAL A 280 -7.29 6.27 -12.90
C VAL A 280 -8.35 7.26 -13.38
N THR A 281 -9.62 6.84 -13.45
CA THR A 281 -10.68 7.75 -13.93
C THR A 281 -11.22 8.64 -12.83
N THR A 282 -11.25 8.17 -11.58
CA THR A 282 -11.66 8.97 -10.44
C THR A 282 -10.65 10.07 -10.12
N GLY A 283 -9.35 9.80 -10.27
CA GLY A 283 -8.29 10.78 -10.06
C GLY A 283 -8.28 11.94 -11.07
N LEU A 284 -9.06 11.86 -12.15
CA LEU A 284 -9.26 12.96 -13.10
C LEU A 284 -10.34 13.96 -12.68
N ILE A 285 -11.20 13.57 -11.73
CA ILE A 285 -12.25 14.45 -11.23
C ILE A 285 -11.56 15.55 -10.41
N PRO A 286 -11.78 16.84 -10.69
CA PRO A 286 -11.21 17.90 -9.87
C PRO A 286 -11.81 17.88 -8.45
N TYR A 287 -10.95 17.92 -7.43
CA TYR A 287 -11.34 17.96 -6.02
C TYR A 287 -12.38 16.88 -5.63
N PRO A 288 -12.09 15.59 -5.87
CA PRO A 288 -13.05 14.51 -5.60
C PRO A 288 -13.48 14.47 -4.13
N GLU A 289 -12.62 14.85 -3.20
CA GLU A 289 -12.86 14.97 -1.76
C GLU A 289 -13.90 16.04 -1.40
N HIS A 290 -14.09 17.05 -2.25
CA HIS A 290 -15.07 18.12 -2.06
C HIS A 290 -16.42 17.85 -2.76
N ASN A 291 -16.59 16.64 -3.31
CA ASN A 291 -17.79 16.24 -4.01
C ASN A 291 -18.50 15.08 -3.30
N SER A 292 -19.79 14.94 -3.57
CA SER A 292 -20.55 13.81 -3.05
C SER A 292 -20.08 12.50 -3.71
N ALA A 293 -19.89 11.44 -2.91
CA ALA A 293 -19.40 10.15 -3.40
C ALA A 293 -20.18 9.59 -4.62
N PRO A 294 -21.53 9.66 -4.68
CA PRO A 294 -22.27 9.20 -5.86
C PRO A 294 -21.92 9.97 -7.13
N ARG A 295 -21.61 11.28 -7.02
CA ARG A 295 -21.20 12.10 -8.17
C ARG A 295 -19.82 11.73 -8.66
N ASN A 296 -18.91 11.36 -7.77
CA ASN A 296 -17.61 10.83 -8.15
C ASN A 296 -17.73 9.49 -8.88
N THR A 297 -18.60 8.61 -8.41
CA THR A 297 -18.89 7.33 -9.09
C THR A 297 -19.47 7.55 -10.49
N MET A 298 -20.50 8.40 -10.61
CA MET A 298 -21.05 8.80 -11.92
C MET A 298 -19.99 9.40 -12.85
N GLY A 299 -19.20 10.35 -12.34
CA GLY A 299 -18.14 11.02 -13.10
C GLY A 299 -17.10 10.05 -13.64
N SER A 300 -16.67 9.09 -12.81
CA SER A 300 -15.72 8.05 -13.22
C SER A 300 -16.26 7.15 -14.34
N ALA A 301 -17.56 6.79 -14.28
CA ALA A 301 -18.20 5.98 -15.31
C ALA A 301 -18.37 6.76 -16.63
N MET A 302 -18.81 8.01 -16.55
CA MET A 302 -19.00 8.88 -17.71
C MET A 302 -17.66 9.24 -18.39
N ALA A 303 -16.58 9.43 -17.62
CA ALA A 303 -15.25 9.72 -18.16
C ALA A 303 -14.75 8.63 -19.13
N LYS A 304 -15.14 7.37 -18.92
CA LYS A 304 -14.80 6.24 -19.83
C LYS A 304 -15.51 6.31 -21.18
N GLN A 305 -16.59 7.08 -21.26
CA GLN A 305 -17.35 7.34 -22.49
C GLN A 305 -16.93 8.62 -23.21
N ALA A 306 -15.98 9.37 -22.65
CA ALA A 306 -15.44 10.55 -23.31
C ALA A 306 -14.86 10.20 -24.69
N LEU A 307 -14.98 11.16 -25.61
CA LEU A 307 -14.35 11.12 -26.92
C LEU A 307 -12.97 11.77 -26.83
N GLY A 308 -12.03 11.25 -27.60
CA GLY A 308 -10.66 11.76 -27.62
C GLY A 308 -9.80 10.92 -28.54
N VAL A 309 -8.51 11.24 -28.57
CA VAL A 309 -7.54 10.41 -29.31
C VAL A 309 -7.17 9.22 -28.44
N GLU A 310 -7.54 8.00 -28.85
CA GLU A 310 -7.25 6.78 -28.10
C GLU A 310 -5.79 6.32 -28.24
N SER A 311 -5.19 6.54 -29.41
CA SER A 311 -3.79 6.23 -29.67
C SER A 311 -3.19 7.17 -30.72
N VAL A 312 -1.89 7.45 -30.60
CA VAL A 312 -1.16 8.32 -31.54
C VAL A 312 -1.12 7.74 -32.96
N ASN A 313 -1.13 6.41 -33.08
CA ASN A 313 -1.07 5.69 -34.35
C ASN A 313 -2.44 5.36 -34.98
N TYR A 314 -3.53 6.00 -34.53
CA TYR A 314 -4.90 5.71 -35.00
C TYR A 314 -5.05 5.74 -36.53
N ARG A 315 -4.29 6.59 -37.25
CA ARG A 315 -4.32 6.66 -38.72
C ARG A 315 -3.76 5.43 -39.43
N ARG A 316 -2.90 4.66 -38.76
CA ARG A 316 -2.27 3.45 -39.30
C ARG A 316 -2.96 2.18 -38.83
N ARG A 317 -3.75 2.25 -37.74
CA ARG A 317 -4.43 1.11 -37.15
C ARG A 317 -5.85 0.99 -37.74
N PRO A 318 -6.16 -0.07 -38.51
CA PRO A 318 -7.51 -0.29 -38.97
C PRO A 318 -8.37 -0.84 -37.82
N ASP A 319 -9.10 0.03 -37.12
CA ASP A 319 -10.12 -0.37 -36.14
C ASP A 319 -11.50 -0.42 -36.77
N THR A 320 -12.36 -1.32 -36.27
CA THR A 320 -13.76 -1.44 -36.71
C THR A 320 -14.57 -0.16 -36.43
N ARG A 321 -14.24 0.56 -35.35
CA ARG A 321 -14.91 1.81 -34.96
C ARG A 321 -13.96 2.69 -34.15
N GLY A 322 -13.80 3.95 -34.58
CA GLY A 322 -13.06 4.99 -33.85
C GLY A 322 -13.87 6.26 -33.78
N HIS A 323 -13.80 6.98 -32.65
CA HIS A 323 -14.46 8.26 -32.46
C HIS A 323 -13.42 9.26 -31.97
N LEU A 324 -13.11 10.24 -32.81
CA LEU A 324 -12.07 11.24 -32.56
C LEU A 324 -12.75 12.57 -32.20
N LEU A 325 -12.04 13.40 -31.43
CA LEU A 325 -12.46 14.77 -31.10
C LEU A 325 -12.31 15.71 -32.30
#